data_AF-A0A2S6BZV2-F1
#
_entry.id   AF-A0A2S6BZV2-F1
#
_cell.length_a   1.000
_cell.length_b   1.000
_cell.length_c   1.000
_cell.angle_alpha   90.00
_cell.angle_beta   90.00
_cell.angle_gamma   90.00
#
_symmetry.space_group_name_H-M   'P 1'
#
loop_
_entity.id
_entity.type
_entity.pdbx_description
1 polymer ?
#
loop_
_entity_poly.entity_id
_entity_poly.type
_entity_poly.pdbx_seq_one_letter_code
_entity_poly.pdbx_strand_id
1 'polypeptide(L)'
;MVDQYPLWNDYWEDKKPKLRNITVPMYATASYSTGLHTEGSLRGFQLASSTEKWLRWTTTQEWHDIYQKENIDDLQKFVDKYMKGIDNGWEKTPRIRQSMLGYNRPSVVNRPATEYPPTDFRHETLYLDAATGALTEAQVSEEANSVYQADSSTDEGSFFTHKFHEYTELCGISKVKLFMSTDDHNDMGSQQYCPAAIKHSISYLQDVYVVLRKLDKTGTPLWHQNIPMKDLPPGTQPSDIPNGNVWRYVGPSGRLRASHREVIPEELPNLSTAEYNDLMGPAYVYHPHTSEQKLAKGEIVELEMSLWPGGIVFDAGEAMRLEVKGGQPILPEFEGLERVWRGRLEANIRLRTGPDDTLEFVALKLQQQFIEDSAHDYAGMREIVRGSSTWLKGAEDFGWRMAVQQEEVHNFEFLGKKNRISVFEHDFLPRSRSEIYATPKDVTARPPARNLGSGESDLEDTDAGFG
;
A
#
# COMPACT_ATOMS: atom_id res chain seq x y z
N MET A 1 -11.33 -11.08 2.27
CA MET A 1 -10.90 -9.94 3.13
C MET A 1 -11.56 -8.64 2.71
N VAL A 2 -11.22 -8.03 1.58
CA VAL A 2 -11.86 -6.76 1.15
C VAL A 2 -13.39 -6.87 1.03
N ASP A 3 -13.91 -7.99 0.51
CA ASP A 3 -15.36 -8.22 0.43
C ASP A 3 -16.01 -8.45 1.81
N GLN A 4 -15.25 -8.91 2.79
CA GLN A 4 -15.74 -9.17 4.16
C GLN A 4 -15.64 -7.93 5.05
N TYR A 5 -14.63 -7.09 4.81
CA TYR A 5 -14.33 -5.88 5.58
C TYR A 5 -14.17 -4.69 4.62
N PRO A 6 -15.27 -4.17 4.05
CA PRO A 6 -15.24 -3.08 3.07
C PRO A 6 -14.93 -1.71 3.70
N LEU A 7 -15.08 -1.58 5.02
CA LEU A 7 -14.77 -0.40 5.81
C LEU A 7 -13.53 -0.62 6.67
N TRP A 8 -12.83 0.47 6.97
CA TRP A 8 -11.74 0.49 7.93
C TRP A 8 -12.27 0.12 9.32
N ASN A 9 -11.63 -0.86 9.94
CA ASN A 9 -11.99 -1.42 11.23
C ASN A 9 -10.73 -1.95 11.93
N ASP A 10 -10.89 -2.58 13.09
CA ASP A 10 -9.76 -3.11 13.88
C ASP A 10 -8.85 -4.07 13.10
N TYR A 11 -9.39 -4.81 12.12
CA TYR A 11 -8.60 -5.69 11.28
C TYR A 11 -7.63 -4.91 10.39
N TRP A 12 -8.10 -3.83 9.76
CA TRP A 12 -7.26 -2.97 8.92
C TRP A 12 -6.33 -2.08 9.75
N GLU A 13 -6.81 -1.59 10.90
CA GLU A 13 -6.01 -0.81 11.85
C GLU A 13 -4.81 -1.62 12.35
N ASP A 14 -4.96 -2.93 12.59
CA ASP A 14 -3.84 -3.83 12.93
C ASP A 14 -2.76 -3.88 11.84
N LYS A 15 -3.12 -3.63 10.57
CA LYS A 15 -2.18 -3.59 9.43
C LYS A 15 -1.54 -2.22 9.23
N LYS A 16 -2.03 -1.18 9.90
CA LYS A 16 -1.48 0.17 9.80
C LYS A 16 -0.14 0.24 10.52
N PRO A 17 0.96 0.57 9.81
CA PRO A 17 2.26 0.69 10.45
C PRO A 17 2.28 1.89 11.41
N LYS A 18 2.86 1.70 12.60
CA LYS A 18 3.06 2.77 13.58
C LYS A 18 4.29 3.60 13.23
N LEU A 19 4.17 4.43 12.19
CA LEU A 19 5.30 5.12 11.56
C LEU A 19 6.10 5.99 12.55
N ARG A 20 5.44 6.66 13.50
CA ARG A 20 6.10 7.47 14.55
C ARG A 20 7.04 6.66 15.46
N ASN A 21 6.87 5.35 15.56
CA ASN A 21 7.73 4.49 16.37
C ASN A 21 9.09 4.19 15.70
N ILE A 22 9.25 4.55 14.42
CA ILE A 22 10.49 4.29 13.68
C ILE A 22 11.50 5.37 14.03
N THR A 23 12.48 5.00 14.87
CA THR A 23 13.58 5.88 15.32
C THR A 23 14.95 5.47 14.81
N VAL A 24 15.07 4.27 14.24
CA VAL A 24 16.32 3.73 13.68
C VAL A 24 16.76 4.52 12.44
N PRO A 25 18.06 4.53 12.10
CA PRO A 25 18.54 5.10 10.84
C PRO A 25 17.77 4.54 9.64
N MET A 26 17.40 5.40 8.70
CA MET A 26 16.53 5.07 7.57
C MET A 26 17.14 5.54 6.25
N TYR A 27 17.26 4.63 5.30
CA TYR A 27 17.48 4.99 3.90
C TYR A 27 16.27 4.57 3.07
N ALA A 28 15.41 5.53 2.75
CA ALA A 28 14.19 5.32 1.97
C ALA A 28 14.46 5.58 0.48
N THR A 29 13.98 4.67 -0.36
CA THR A 29 13.89 4.86 -1.81
C THR A 29 12.42 4.93 -2.21
N ALA A 30 12.04 5.95 -2.98
CA ALA A 30 10.69 6.16 -3.47
C ALA A 30 10.68 6.22 -5.00
N SER A 31 9.69 5.58 -5.62
CA SER A 31 9.50 5.60 -7.08
C SER A 31 8.15 6.24 -7.40
N TYR A 32 8.11 7.06 -8.45
CA TYR A 32 6.87 7.65 -8.96
C TYR A 32 6.00 6.63 -9.68
N SER A 33 6.58 5.54 -10.19
CA SER A 33 5.94 4.65 -11.16
C SER A 33 5.66 3.23 -10.65
N THR A 34 5.96 2.93 -9.39
CA THR A 34 5.76 1.59 -8.77
C THR A 34 4.30 1.13 -8.67
N GLY A 35 3.30 2.00 -8.87
CA GLY A 35 1.90 1.55 -8.89
C GLY A 35 1.35 1.06 -7.53
N LEU A 36 2.21 0.99 -6.52
CA LEU A 36 1.94 0.34 -5.24
C LEU A 36 2.57 1.10 -4.06
N HIS A 37 3.88 1.37 -4.14
CA HIS A 37 4.66 1.78 -2.96
C HIS A 37 4.88 3.30 -2.83
N THR A 38 4.49 4.11 -3.82
CA THR A 38 4.82 5.54 -3.91
C THR A 38 4.40 6.35 -2.67
N GLU A 39 3.12 6.29 -2.30
CA GLU A 39 2.58 7.05 -1.16
C GLU A 39 3.13 6.54 0.18
N GLY A 40 3.20 5.22 0.35
CA GLY A 40 3.74 4.60 1.56
C GLY A 40 5.22 4.91 1.81
N SER A 41 6.06 4.92 0.77
CA SER A 41 7.48 5.28 0.89
C SER A 41 7.66 6.73 1.35
N LEU A 42 6.89 7.66 0.77
CA LEU A 42 6.98 9.07 1.16
C LEU A 42 6.45 9.29 2.58
N ARG A 43 5.27 8.74 2.91
CA ARG A 43 4.69 8.85 4.27
C ARG A 43 5.58 8.22 5.32
N GLY A 44 6.14 7.04 5.04
CA GLY A 44 7.09 6.38 5.93
C GLY A 44 8.30 7.25 6.23
N PHE A 45 8.85 7.92 5.21
CA PHE A 45 9.97 8.85 5.39
C PHE A 45 9.56 10.11 6.18
N GLN A 46 8.46 10.76 5.80
CA GLN A 46 8.01 12.00 6.45
C GLN A 46 7.63 11.77 7.92
N LEU A 47 6.84 10.73 8.19
CA LEU A 47 6.29 10.45 9.50
C LEU A 47 7.23 9.61 10.40
N ALA A 48 8.33 9.05 9.92
CA ALA A 48 9.31 8.42 10.84
C ALA A 48 9.95 9.46 11.77
N SER A 49 10.13 9.08 13.05
CA SER A 49 10.80 9.88 14.08
C SER A 49 12.33 9.77 14.05
N SER A 50 12.88 9.04 13.08
CA SER A 50 14.32 8.91 12.87
C SER A 50 14.96 10.27 12.56
N THR A 51 16.03 10.60 13.29
CA THR A 51 16.86 11.79 13.08
C THR A 51 17.94 11.55 12.01
N GLU A 52 18.21 10.30 11.68
CA GLU A 52 19.18 9.86 10.67
C GLU A 52 18.43 9.21 9.50
N LYS A 53 17.78 10.06 8.68
CA LYS A 53 17.00 9.60 7.53
C LYS A 53 17.42 10.25 6.22
N TRP A 54 17.44 9.42 5.17
CA TRP A 54 17.74 9.78 3.77
C TRP A 54 16.59 9.36 2.86
N LEU A 55 16.23 10.19 1.88
CA LEU A 55 15.25 9.91 0.83
C LEU A 55 15.91 10.05 -0.54
N ARG A 56 15.73 9.04 -1.39
CA ARG A 56 16.09 9.08 -2.81
C ARG A 56 14.86 8.79 -3.67
N TRP A 57 14.57 9.69 -4.60
CA TRP A 57 13.59 9.44 -5.66
C TRP A 57 14.26 8.79 -6.86
N THR A 58 13.66 7.72 -7.40
CA THR A 58 14.12 7.05 -8.62
C THR A 58 13.42 7.63 -9.87
N THR A 59 14.05 7.45 -11.03
CA THR A 59 13.48 7.81 -12.34
C THR A 59 13.11 6.61 -13.19
N THR A 60 13.21 5.42 -12.62
CA THR A 60 13.03 4.14 -13.31
C THR A 60 12.05 3.25 -12.54
N GLN A 61 11.76 2.09 -13.11
CA GLN A 61 11.05 1.03 -12.42
C GLN A 61 11.83 0.59 -11.17
N GLU A 62 11.15 0.26 -10.07
CA GLU A 62 11.79 -0.04 -8.79
C GLU A 62 12.76 -1.23 -8.82
N TRP A 63 12.41 -2.33 -9.49
CA TRP A 63 13.27 -3.50 -9.62
C TRP A 63 14.48 -3.18 -10.49
N HIS A 64 14.29 -2.44 -11.58
CA HIS A 64 15.40 -1.96 -12.38
C HIS A 64 16.36 -1.13 -11.53
N ASP A 65 15.84 -0.16 -10.77
CA ASP A 65 16.63 0.69 -9.89
C ASP A 65 17.40 -0.12 -8.82
N ILE A 66 16.71 -0.99 -8.08
CA ILE A 66 17.31 -1.77 -6.98
C ILE A 66 18.49 -2.61 -7.46
N TYR A 67 18.42 -3.18 -8.67
CA TYR A 67 19.47 -4.05 -9.21
C TYR A 67 20.59 -3.31 -9.96
N GLN A 68 20.55 -1.97 -10.05
CA GLN A 68 21.68 -1.23 -10.60
C GLN A 68 22.86 -1.27 -9.63
N LYS A 69 24.07 -1.48 -10.17
CA LYS A 69 25.30 -1.59 -9.38
C LYS A 69 25.49 -0.38 -8.47
N GLU A 70 25.26 0.82 -8.99
CA GLU A 70 25.46 2.06 -8.25
C GLU A 70 24.51 2.16 -7.05
N ASN A 71 23.28 1.66 -7.18
CA ASN A 71 22.28 1.67 -6.12
C ASN A 71 22.54 0.58 -5.08
N ILE A 72 23.04 -0.60 -5.50
CA ILE A 72 23.53 -1.65 -4.59
C ILE A 72 24.73 -1.14 -3.79
N ASP A 73 25.71 -0.51 -4.46
CA ASP A 73 26.88 0.08 -3.80
C ASP A 73 26.47 1.16 -2.79
N ASP A 74 25.45 1.95 -3.10
CA ASP A 74 24.91 3.00 -2.22
C ASP A 74 24.19 2.41 -0.99
N LEU A 75 23.34 1.39 -1.19
CA LEU A 75 22.72 0.64 -0.10
C LEU A 75 23.76 -0.03 0.79
N GLN A 76 24.80 -0.61 0.19
CA GLN A 76 25.89 -1.24 0.93
C GLN A 76 26.62 -0.23 1.83
N LYS A 77 26.86 1.01 1.38
CA LYS A 77 27.47 2.04 2.23
C LYS A 77 26.62 2.34 3.47
N PHE A 78 25.31 2.48 3.31
CA PHE A 78 24.40 2.69 4.42
C PHE A 78 24.47 1.51 5.43
N VAL A 79 24.36 0.28 4.94
CA VAL A 79 24.38 -0.92 5.79
C VAL A 79 25.75 -1.11 6.46
N ASP A 80 26.86 -0.90 5.75
CA ASP A 80 28.21 -0.99 6.31
C ASP A 80 28.44 0.04 7.43
N LYS A 81 27.89 1.25 7.29
CA LYS A 81 27.96 2.27 8.33
C LYS A 81 27.20 1.84 9.60
N TYR A 82 25.93 1.48 9.47
CA TYR A 82 25.05 1.28 10.63
C TYR A 82 25.04 -0.14 11.20
N MET A 83 25.43 -1.15 10.43
CA MET A 83 25.48 -2.55 10.88
C MET A 83 26.90 -3.02 11.20
N LYS A 84 27.93 -2.44 10.58
CA LYS A 84 29.34 -2.81 10.83
C LYS A 84 30.16 -1.71 11.50
N GLY A 85 29.62 -0.50 11.67
CA GLY A 85 30.34 0.63 12.27
C GLY A 85 31.49 1.15 11.40
N ILE A 86 31.49 0.87 10.09
CA ILE A 86 32.56 1.31 9.19
C ILE A 86 32.40 2.81 8.92
N ASP A 87 33.46 3.58 9.17
CA ASP A 87 33.52 4.99 8.75
C ASP A 87 33.83 5.09 7.25
N ASN A 88 32.77 5.00 6.44
CA ASN A 88 32.82 5.12 4.99
C ASN A 88 32.32 6.49 4.48
N GLY A 89 32.06 7.43 5.41
CA GLY A 89 31.54 8.76 5.09
C GLY A 89 30.08 8.83 4.65
N TRP A 90 29.27 7.76 4.86
CA TRP A 90 27.85 7.74 4.49
C TRP A 90 27.08 8.98 4.97
N GLU A 91 27.35 9.49 6.18
CA GLU A 91 26.62 10.64 6.74
C GLU A 91 26.79 11.93 5.93
N LYS A 92 27.78 11.99 5.03
CA LYS A 92 27.99 13.11 4.10
C LYS A 92 27.08 13.04 2.87
N THR A 93 26.39 11.92 2.65
CA THR A 93 25.41 11.76 1.57
C THR A 93 24.27 12.76 1.76
N PRO A 94 23.86 13.50 0.71
CA PRO A 94 22.73 14.40 0.80
C PRO A 94 21.49 13.69 1.35
N ARG A 95 20.87 14.25 2.39
CA ARG A 95 19.67 13.67 3.03
C ARG A 95 18.54 13.49 2.03
N ILE A 96 18.40 14.42 1.10
CA ILE A 96 17.43 14.30 0.01
C ILE A 96 18.19 14.26 -1.32
N ARG A 97 17.87 13.26 -2.14
CA ARG A 97 18.29 13.15 -3.54
C ARG A 97 17.04 13.13 -4.41
N GLN A 98 16.70 14.31 -4.92
CA GLN A 98 15.50 14.54 -5.70
C GLN A 98 15.73 14.13 -7.15
N SER A 99 14.74 13.45 -7.72
CA SER A 99 14.71 13.14 -9.13
C SER A 99 13.35 13.55 -9.70
N MET A 100 13.30 13.87 -11.00
CA MET A 100 12.08 14.25 -11.71
C MET A 100 12.03 13.55 -13.06
N LEU A 101 10.87 13.04 -13.43
CA LEU A 101 10.64 12.36 -14.70
C LEU A 101 10.59 13.37 -15.84
N GLY A 102 11.45 13.15 -16.84
CA GLY A 102 11.53 14.03 -18.01
C GLY A 102 10.53 13.71 -19.12
N TYR A 103 10.00 12.48 -19.18
CA TYR A 103 9.14 11.96 -20.26
C TYR A 103 9.83 12.03 -21.64
N ASN A 104 9.71 13.15 -22.33
CA ASN A 104 10.27 13.43 -23.67
C ASN A 104 11.61 14.19 -23.62
N ARG A 105 12.18 14.37 -22.44
CA ARG A 105 13.53 14.91 -22.22
C ARG A 105 14.28 14.08 -21.18
N PRO A 106 15.61 14.23 -21.04
CA PRO A 106 16.33 13.59 -19.95
C PRO A 106 15.75 13.97 -18.59
N SER A 107 15.56 12.96 -17.74
CA SER A 107 15.13 13.12 -16.35
C SER A 107 16.17 13.88 -15.52
N VAL A 108 15.71 14.57 -14.48
CA VAL A 108 16.58 15.07 -13.40
C VAL A 108 16.87 13.89 -12.48
N VAL A 109 18.14 13.61 -12.18
CA VAL A 109 18.54 12.41 -11.43
C VAL A 109 19.39 12.82 -10.23
N ASN A 110 18.99 12.36 -9.04
CA ASN A 110 19.75 12.49 -7.79
C ASN A 110 20.24 13.91 -7.46
N ARG A 111 19.46 14.94 -7.84
CA ARG A 111 19.75 16.33 -7.49
C ARG A 111 19.75 16.48 -5.97
N PRO A 112 20.87 16.84 -5.32
CA PRO A 112 20.90 17.05 -3.88
C PRO A 112 19.93 18.14 -3.45
N ALA A 113 19.18 17.91 -2.38
CA ALA A 113 18.36 18.90 -1.71
C ALA A 113 18.57 18.83 -0.19
N THR A 114 18.38 19.95 0.49
CA THR A 114 18.53 20.06 1.94
C THR A 114 17.29 19.58 2.69
N GLU A 115 16.12 19.69 2.06
CA GLU A 115 14.82 19.34 2.61
C GLU A 115 13.87 18.84 1.50
N TYR A 116 12.77 18.23 1.92
CA TYR A 116 11.71 17.76 1.03
C TYR A 116 10.34 18.22 1.58
N PRO A 117 9.53 18.94 0.79
CA PRO A 117 9.85 19.47 -0.54
C PRO A 117 11.04 20.47 -0.54
N PRO A 118 11.65 20.77 -1.70
CA PRO A 118 12.76 21.74 -1.79
C PRO A 118 12.37 23.16 -1.32
N THR A 119 13.35 23.99 -0.94
CA THR A 119 13.15 25.34 -0.38
C THR A 119 12.38 26.31 -1.28
N ASP A 120 12.43 26.13 -2.59
CA ASP A 120 11.74 26.93 -3.62
C ASP A 120 10.37 26.36 -4.02
N PHE A 121 9.92 25.29 -3.35
CA PHE A 121 8.61 24.70 -3.55
C PHE A 121 7.50 25.64 -3.10
N ARG A 122 6.45 25.74 -3.91
CA ARG A 122 5.24 26.51 -3.61
C ARG A 122 3.99 25.74 -3.99
N HIS A 123 2.95 25.85 -3.16
CA HIS A 123 1.63 25.34 -3.50
C HIS A 123 0.92 26.32 -4.43
N GLU A 124 0.48 25.83 -5.58
CA GLU A 124 -0.31 26.58 -6.54
C GLU A 124 -1.71 25.96 -6.63
N THR A 125 -2.74 26.81 -6.65
CA THR A 125 -4.12 26.37 -6.84
C THR A 125 -4.56 26.73 -8.25
N LEU A 126 -5.00 25.72 -9.01
CA LEU A 126 -5.64 25.90 -10.30
C LEU A 126 -7.12 25.51 -10.17
N TYR A 127 -8.00 26.35 -10.70
CA TYR A 127 -9.44 26.16 -10.71
C TYR A 127 -9.90 25.47 -11.99
N LEU A 128 -10.93 24.63 -11.88
CA LEU A 128 -11.50 23.92 -13.01
C LEU A 128 -12.51 24.82 -13.72
N ASP A 129 -12.31 25.05 -15.01
CA ASP A 129 -13.29 25.69 -15.89
C ASP A 129 -13.95 24.62 -16.78
N ALA A 130 -15.15 24.20 -16.41
CA ALA A 130 -15.92 23.21 -17.14
C ALA A 130 -16.51 23.73 -18.46
N ALA A 131 -16.60 25.05 -18.66
CA ALA A 131 -17.07 25.62 -19.92
C ALA A 131 -15.99 25.53 -21.01
N THR A 132 -14.72 25.64 -20.63
CA THR A 132 -13.59 25.65 -21.57
C THR A 132 -12.70 24.41 -21.52
N GLY A 133 -12.81 23.58 -20.47
CA GLY A 133 -11.89 22.45 -20.23
C GLY A 133 -10.49 22.92 -19.83
N ALA A 134 -10.40 24.06 -19.15
CA ALA A 134 -9.12 24.65 -18.71
C ALA A 134 -8.90 24.50 -17.20
N LEU A 135 -7.63 24.51 -16.82
CA LEU A 135 -7.17 24.74 -15.45
C LEU A 135 -6.65 26.18 -15.36
N THR A 136 -7.36 27.03 -14.63
CA THR A 136 -7.12 28.49 -14.58
C THR A 136 -6.54 28.92 -13.23
N GLU A 137 -5.73 29.98 -13.20
CA GLU A 137 -5.19 30.53 -11.94
C GLU A 137 -6.25 31.30 -11.13
N ALA A 138 -7.27 31.84 -11.80
CA ALA A 138 -8.38 32.54 -11.18
C ALA A 138 -9.64 31.67 -11.15
N GLN A 139 -10.49 31.90 -10.16
CA GLN A 139 -11.82 31.28 -10.07
C GLN A 139 -12.68 31.68 -11.26
N VAL A 140 -13.52 30.75 -11.72
CA VAL A 140 -14.55 31.03 -12.72
C VAL A 140 -15.66 31.89 -12.12
N SER A 141 -16.23 32.80 -12.90
CA SER A 141 -17.32 33.69 -12.47
C SER A 141 -18.71 33.08 -12.65
N GLU A 142 -18.83 32.11 -13.56
CA GLU A 142 -20.09 31.46 -13.93
C GLU A 142 -19.98 29.96 -13.68
N GLU A 143 -21.06 29.36 -13.20
CA GLU A 143 -21.14 27.92 -12.99
C GLU A 143 -21.28 27.18 -14.34
N ALA A 144 -20.52 26.11 -14.50
CA ALA A 144 -20.60 25.22 -15.65
C ALA A 144 -20.39 23.77 -15.21
N ASN A 145 -20.92 22.84 -16.00
CA ASN A 145 -20.85 21.41 -15.72
C ASN A 145 -20.18 20.68 -16.87
N SER A 146 -19.35 19.67 -16.53
CA SER A 146 -18.83 18.69 -17.48
C SER A 146 -19.39 17.32 -17.11
N VAL A 147 -19.93 16.61 -18.10
CA VAL A 147 -20.63 15.34 -17.91
C VAL A 147 -19.93 14.26 -18.74
N TYR A 148 -19.77 13.08 -18.17
CA TYR A 148 -19.24 11.90 -18.84
C TYR A 148 -19.99 10.66 -18.40
N GLN A 149 -19.99 9.62 -19.25
CA GLN A 149 -20.63 8.34 -18.97
C GLN A 149 -19.64 7.38 -18.30
N ALA A 150 -19.78 7.15 -17.00
CA ALA A 150 -18.80 6.42 -16.18
C ALA A 150 -18.64 4.93 -16.56
N ASP A 151 -19.69 4.27 -17.04
CA ASP A 151 -19.68 2.85 -17.43
C ASP A 151 -19.31 2.62 -18.91
N SER A 152 -19.07 3.70 -19.66
CA SER A 152 -18.74 3.62 -21.07
C SER A 152 -17.25 3.43 -21.28
N SER A 153 -16.88 2.28 -21.86
CA SER A 153 -15.49 2.01 -22.29
C SER A 153 -14.96 2.93 -23.40
N THR A 154 -15.83 3.72 -24.04
CA THR A 154 -15.46 4.65 -25.12
C THR A 154 -15.51 6.11 -24.70
N ASP A 155 -15.99 6.40 -23.49
CA ASP A 155 -15.98 7.76 -22.94
C ASP A 155 -14.61 8.02 -22.30
N GLU A 156 -13.98 9.13 -22.69
CA GLU A 156 -12.65 9.49 -22.21
C GLU A 156 -12.68 10.25 -20.87
N GLY A 157 -13.86 10.55 -20.35
CA GLY A 157 -14.07 11.33 -19.13
C GLY A 157 -13.97 12.84 -19.35
N SER A 158 -13.99 13.59 -18.25
CA SER A 158 -13.78 15.04 -18.26
C SER A 158 -12.30 15.37 -18.17
N PHE A 159 -11.83 16.41 -18.87
CA PHE A 159 -10.44 16.84 -18.81
C PHE A 159 -10.27 18.35 -18.72
N PHE A 160 -9.23 18.77 -17.99
CA PHE A 160 -8.90 20.17 -17.75
C PHE A 160 -7.40 20.39 -17.96
N THR A 161 -7.03 21.37 -18.80
CA THR A 161 -5.64 21.56 -19.22
C THR A 161 -5.05 22.89 -18.75
N HIS A 162 -3.83 22.85 -18.20
CA HIS A 162 -2.99 24.02 -17.91
C HIS A 162 -1.73 23.99 -18.76
N LYS A 163 -1.42 25.08 -19.46
CA LYS A 163 -0.21 25.20 -20.29
C LYS A 163 0.85 26.01 -19.54
N PHE A 164 2.06 25.46 -19.41
CA PHE A 164 3.17 26.17 -18.78
C PHE A 164 3.87 27.09 -19.78
N HIS A 165 4.19 28.31 -19.33
CA HIS A 165 4.88 29.32 -20.14
C HIS A 165 6.38 29.37 -19.88
N GLU A 166 6.85 28.70 -18.84
CA GLU A 166 8.25 28.57 -18.44
C GLU A 166 8.55 27.13 -18.02
N TYR A 167 9.81 26.86 -17.70
CA TYR A 167 10.21 25.57 -17.13
C TYR A 167 9.57 25.42 -15.74
N THR A 168 8.89 24.31 -15.49
CA THR A 168 8.20 24.06 -14.22
C THR A 168 8.37 22.62 -13.79
N GLU A 169 8.60 22.40 -12.49
CA GLU A 169 8.70 21.07 -11.91
C GLU A 169 7.53 20.83 -10.96
N LEU A 170 6.74 19.78 -11.21
CA LEU A 170 5.75 19.28 -10.26
C LEU A 170 6.47 18.34 -9.28
N CYS A 171 6.37 18.63 -7.98
CA CYS A 171 7.02 17.86 -6.93
C CYS A 171 6.03 17.51 -5.81
N GLY A 172 5.98 16.24 -5.43
CA GLY A 172 5.23 15.79 -4.26
C GLY A 172 3.73 15.57 -4.50
N ILE A 173 2.95 15.64 -3.43
CA ILE A 173 1.53 15.29 -3.43
C ILE A 173 0.74 16.43 -4.05
N SER A 174 -0.18 16.09 -4.97
CA SER A 174 -1.18 17.01 -5.49
C SER A 174 -2.56 16.69 -4.90
N LYS A 175 -3.44 17.68 -4.85
CA LYS A 175 -4.83 17.51 -4.40
C LYS A 175 -5.78 17.99 -5.47
N VAL A 176 -6.87 17.25 -5.66
CA VAL A 176 -8.01 17.69 -6.45
C VAL A 176 -9.22 17.85 -5.54
N LYS A 177 -10.00 18.93 -5.77
CA LYS A 177 -11.31 19.16 -5.16
C LYS A 177 -12.34 19.17 -6.27
N LEU A 178 -13.32 18.27 -6.21
CA LEU A 178 -14.37 18.11 -7.22
C LEU A 178 -15.74 18.27 -6.56
N PHE A 179 -16.67 18.90 -7.27
CA PHE A 179 -18.08 18.93 -6.92
C PHE A 179 -18.81 18.05 -7.93
N MET A 180 -19.36 16.92 -7.48
CA MET A 180 -19.88 15.88 -8.36
C MET A 180 -21.27 15.43 -7.93
N SER A 181 -22.09 15.08 -8.91
CA SER A 181 -23.41 14.47 -8.72
C SER A 181 -23.61 13.37 -9.76
N THR A 182 -24.64 12.56 -9.57
CA THR A 182 -25.09 11.54 -10.53
C THR A 182 -26.61 11.53 -10.59
N ASP A 183 -27.16 11.24 -11.76
CA ASP A 183 -28.60 10.98 -11.92
C ASP A 183 -28.96 9.49 -11.78
N ASP A 184 -27.97 8.61 -11.86
CA ASP A 184 -28.13 7.17 -11.67
C ASP A 184 -27.85 6.79 -10.20
N HIS A 185 -28.62 5.82 -9.71
CA HIS A 185 -29.09 5.69 -8.32
C HIS A 185 -28.04 5.52 -7.19
N ASN A 186 -28.57 5.57 -5.97
CA ASN A 186 -27.95 5.17 -4.71
C ASN A 186 -27.13 3.87 -4.85
N ASP A 187 -25.98 3.80 -4.20
CA ASP A 187 -25.06 2.67 -3.95
C ASP A 187 -25.67 1.26 -3.60
N MET A 188 -26.99 1.10 -3.64
CA MET A 188 -27.71 -0.18 -3.62
C MET A 188 -28.19 -0.58 -5.02
N GLY A 189 -27.38 -1.32 -5.78
CA GLY A 189 -27.75 -1.90 -7.09
C GLY A 189 -29.20 -2.43 -7.14
N SER A 190 -29.92 -2.09 -8.21
CA SER A 190 -31.29 -2.53 -8.46
C SER A 190 -31.38 -4.06 -8.48
N GLN A 191 -32.02 -4.58 -7.43
CA GLN A 191 -32.21 -5.99 -7.19
C GLN A 191 -33.38 -6.53 -8.02
N GLN A 192 -33.27 -6.59 -9.36
CA GLN A 192 -34.35 -7.25 -10.11
C GLN A 192 -34.00 -8.06 -11.35
N TYR A 193 -32.85 -7.89 -12.02
CA TYR A 193 -32.51 -8.76 -13.17
C TYR A 193 -31.00 -9.03 -13.33
N CYS A 194 -30.35 -9.49 -12.26
CA CYS A 194 -29.00 -10.07 -12.33
C CYS A 194 -29.04 -11.54 -11.86
N PRO A 195 -28.64 -12.51 -12.71
CA PRO A 195 -28.45 -13.89 -12.29
C PRO A 195 -27.53 -13.95 -11.07
N ALA A 196 -27.83 -14.79 -10.08
CA ALA A 196 -27.17 -14.79 -8.77
C ALA A 196 -25.62 -14.95 -8.82
N ALA A 197 -25.06 -15.42 -9.93
CA ALA A 197 -23.62 -15.52 -10.16
C ALA A 197 -22.93 -14.18 -10.54
N ILE A 198 -23.70 -13.12 -10.81
CA ILE A 198 -23.20 -11.78 -11.18
C ILE A 198 -23.78 -10.72 -10.22
N LYS A 199 -24.00 -11.07 -8.94
CA LYS A 199 -24.49 -10.13 -7.92
C LYS A 199 -23.38 -9.49 -7.06
N HIS A 200 -22.15 -9.98 -7.14
CA HIS A 200 -21.08 -9.59 -6.20
C HIS A 200 -19.96 -8.73 -6.81
N SER A 201 -20.12 -8.18 -8.02
CA SER A 201 -19.00 -7.50 -8.70
C SER A 201 -19.40 -6.41 -9.70
N ILE A 202 -20.55 -5.76 -9.51
CA ILE A 202 -20.85 -4.53 -10.26
C ILE A 202 -20.99 -3.39 -9.26
N SER A 203 -19.82 -2.83 -8.94
CA SER A 203 -19.64 -1.66 -8.09
C SER A 203 -20.14 -0.42 -8.86
N TYR A 204 -21.45 -0.15 -8.83
CA TYR A 204 -21.98 1.18 -9.16
C TYR A 204 -21.89 2.13 -7.96
N LEU A 205 -20.93 1.89 -7.07
CA LEU A 205 -20.43 2.91 -6.16
C LEU A 205 -19.64 3.88 -7.04
N GLN A 206 -19.92 5.18 -7.01
CA GLN A 206 -19.21 6.19 -7.81
C GLN A 206 -17.73 6.23 -7.40
N ASP A 207 -16.95 5.30 -7.95
CA ASP A 207 -15.50 5.26 -7.88
C ASP A 207 -15.01 6.30 -8.89
N VAL A 208 -14.49 7.41 -8.36
CA VAL A 208 -13.96 8.52 -9.14
C VAL A 208 -12.46 8.31 -9.27
N TYR A 209 -11.99 8.26 -10.51
CA TYR A 209 -10.57 8.13 -10.82
C TYR A 209 -10.03 9.42 -11.41
N VAL A 210 -8.82 9.77 -11.00
CA VAL A 210 -8.15 10.98 -11.47
C VAL A 210 -6.71 10.67 -11.85
N VAL A 211 -6.21 11.29 -12.91
CA VAL A 211 -4.79 11.27 -13.29
C VAL A 211 -4.34 12.64 -13.79
N LEU A 212 -3.11 13.05 -13.47
CA LEU A 212 -2.44 14.18 -14.12
C LEU A 212 -1.54 13.66 -15.24
N ARG A 213 -1.86 14.01 -16.48
CA ARG A 213 -1.05 13.68 -17.66
C ARG A 213 -0.13 14.84 -18.03
N LYS A 214 1.08 14.51 -18.47
CA LYS A 214 1.93 15.44 -19.22
C LYS A 214 1.53 15.40 -20.70
N LEU A 215 1.35 16.57 -21.31
CA LEU A 215 1.17 16.74 -22.74
C LEU A 215 2.39 17.44 -23.33
N ASP A 216 2.78 17.06 -24.54
CA ASP A 216 3.79 17.80 -25.29
C ASP A 216 3.25 19.16 -25.79
N LYS A 217 4.10 19.91 -26.50
CA LYS A 217 3.78 21.25 -27.04
C LYS A 217 2.65 21.26 -28.06
N THR A 218 2.30 20.10 -28.62
CA THR A 218 1.21 19.92 -29.59
C THR A 218 -0.09 19.47 -28.93
N GLY A 219 -0.06 19.17 -27.62
CA GLY A 219 -1.21 18.63 -26.88
C GLY A 219 -1.26 17.10 -26.88
N THR A 220 -0.23 16.40 -27.37
CA THR A 220 -0.21 14.95 -27.38
C THR A 220 0.15 14.41 -25.99
N PRO A 221 -0.64 13.50 -25.39
CA PRO A 221 -0.32 12.90 -24.11
C PRO A 221 0.95 12.06 -24.17
N LEU A 222 1.84 12.29 -23.21
CA LEU A 222 3.10 11.58 -23.08
C LEU A 222 3.00 10.44 -22.06
N TRP A 223 4.01 9.58 -22.10
CA TRP A 223 4.32 8.59 -21.07
C TRP A 223 5.83 8.62 -20.81
N HIS A 224 6.21 8.32 -19.58
CA HIS A 224 7.60 8.18 -19.15
C HIS A 224 8.03 6.73 -19.27
N GLN A 225 9.24 6.51 -19.78
CA GLN A 225 9.80 5.19 -19.94
C GLN A 225 10.50 4.75 -18.65
N ASN A 226 9.98 3.70 -18.02
CA ASN A 226 10.48 3.24 -16.72
C ASN A 226 11.80 2.47 -16.82
N ILE A 227 12.13 1.86 -17.95
CA ILE A 227 13.40 1.16 -18.16
C ILE A 227 14.16 1.84 -19.30
N PRO A 228 15.34 2.44 -19.07
CA PRO A 228 16.09 3.15 -20.09
C PRO A 228 16.35 2.31 -21.33
N MET A 229 16.18 2.88 -22.54
CA MET A 229 16.40 2.16 -23.81
C MET A 229 17.78 1.48 -23.91
N LYS A 230 18.81 2.10 -23.32
CA LYS A 230 20.18 1.56 -23.28
C LYS A 230 20.30 0.22 -22.55
N ASP A 231 19.35 -0.10 -21.67
CA ASP A 231 19.33 -1.31 -20.85
C ASP A 231 18.39 -2.38 -21.43
N LEU A 232 17.78 -2.12 -22.60
CA LEU A 232 16.93 -3.04 -23.34
C LEU A 232 17.72 -3.78 -24.43
N PRO A 233 17.19 -4.90 -24.98
CA PRO A 233 17.85 -5.61 -26.07
C PRO A 233 18.23 -4.69 -27.23
N PRO A 234 19.43 -4.84 -27.83
CA PRO A 234 19.85 -4.03 -28.97
C PRO A 234 18.83 -4.08 -30.11
N GLY A 235 18.49 -2.92 -30.67
CA GLY A 235 17.53 -2.79 -31.76
C GLY A 235 16.07 -2.61 -31.32
N THR A 236 15.77 -2.67 -30.01
CA THR A 236 14.45 -2.30 -29.48
C THR A 236 14.08 -0.88 -29.88
N GLN A 237 12.86 -0.68 -30.37
CA GLN A 237 12.29 0.62 -30.72
C GLN A 237 11.26 1.06 -29.67
N PRO A 238 10.99 2.38 -29.54
CA PRO A 238 9.95 2.87 -28.64
C PRO A 238 8.55 2.26 -28.86
N SER A 239 8.25 1.85 -30.10
CA SER A 239 7.00 1.15 -30.45
C SER A 239 6.90 -0.25 -29.83
N ASP A 240 8.04 -0.87 -29.49
CA ASP A 240 8.11 -2.24 -29.00
C ASP A 240 7.88 -2.32 -27.48
N ILE A 241 7.90 -1.16 -26.80
CA ILE A 241 7.72 -1.07 -25.34
C ILE A 241 6.28 -1.45 -24.98
N PRO A 242 6.00 -2.43 -24.11
CA PRO A 242 4.63 -2.81 -23.78
C PRO A 242 3.81 -1.70 -23.10
N ASN A 243 2.48 -1.77 -23.23
CA ASN A 243 1.52 -0.87 -22.56
C ASN A 243 1.22 -1.32 -21.11
N GLY A 244 2.26 -1.56 -20.31
CA GLY A 244 2.13 -1.94 -18.90
C GLY A 244 2.85 -0.96 -17.99
N ASN A 245 2.39 -0.82 -16.74
CA ASN A 245 2.95 0.13 -15.77
C ASN A 245 4.42 -0.15 -15.44
N VAL A 246 4.86 -1.41 -15.51
CA VAL A 246 6.27 -1.78 -15.40
C VAL A 246 7.14 -1.04 -16.42
N TRP A 247 6.62 -0.82 -17.63
CA TRP A 247 7.37 -0.26 -18.76
C TRP A 247 7.13 1.22 -18.97
N ARG A 248 5.90 1.67 -18.71
CA ARG A 248 5.42 3.00 -19.03
C ARG A 248 4.69 3.60 -17.83
N TYR A 249 5.00 4.84 -17.50
CA TYR A 249 4.30 5.61 -16.49
C TYR A 249 3.56 6.79 -17.13
N VAL A 250 2.30 7.00 -16.78
CA VAL A 250 1.46 8.02 -17.44
C VAL A 250 1.24 9.27 -16.60
N GLY A 251 1.51 9.21 -15.29
CA GLY A 251 1.39 10.33 -14.37
C GLY A 251 0.80 9.94 -13.02
N PRO A 252 0.84 10.87 -12.03
CA PRO A 252 0.29 10.63 -10.71
C PRO A 252 -1.23 10.53 -10.76
N SER A 253 -1.76 9.57 -10.03
CA SER A 253 -3.19 9.26 -10.02
C SER A 253 -3.75 9.21 -8.61
N GLY A 254 -5.07 9.40 -8.52
CA GLY A 254 -5.86 9.20 -7.32
C GLY A 254 -7.11 8.41 -7.65
N ARG A 255 -7.68 7.76 -6.64
CA ARG A 255 -9.03 7.18 -6.70
C ARG A 255 -9.74 7.40 -5.39
N LEU A 256 -11.04 7.68 -5.47
CA LEU A 256 -11.89 7.80 -4.30
C LEU A 256 -13.27 7.26 -4.62
N ARG A 257 -13.77 6.41 -3.73
CA ARG A 257 -15.18 6.06 -3.68
C ARG A 257 -15.96 7.21 -3.06
N ALA A 258 -16.91 7.80 -3.78
CA ALA A 258 -17.61 9.00 -3.32
C ALA A 258 -18.34 8.83 -1.98
N SER A 259 -18.81 7.62 -1.64
CA SER A 259 -19.41 7.35 -0.32
C SER A 259 -18.38 7.36 0.82
N HIS A 260 -17.08 7.26 0.53
CA HIS A 260 -15.99 7.31 1.51
C HIS A 260 -15.34 8.71 1.58
N ARG A 261 -16.04 9.76 1.13
CA ARG A 261 -15.54 11.14 1.02
C ARG A 261 -15.27 11.86 2.34
N GLU A 262 -15.55 11.23 3.48
CA GLU A 262 -15.24 11.82 4.79
C GLU A 262 -13.75 12.19 4.87
N VAL A 263 -13.47 13.40 5.33
CA VAL A 263 -12.11 13.89 5.57
C VAL A 263 -12.01 14.29 7.03
N ILE A 264 -11.04 13.73 7.73
CA ILE A 264 -10.73 14.10 9.12
C ILE A 264 -9.22 14.32 9.26
N PRO A 265 -8.76 15.10 10.25
CA PRO A 265 -7.34 15.10 10.60
C PRO A 265 -6.89 13.70 11.01
N GLU A 266 -5.76 13.22 10.47
CA GLU A 266 -5.16 11.98 10.95
C GLU A 266 -4.54 12.22 12.33
N GLU A 267 -5.01 11.50 13.35
CA GLU A 267 -4.41 11.56 14.68
C GLU A 267 -3.27 10.54 14.80
N LEU A 268 -2.07 11.03 15.09
CA LEU A 268 -0.89 10.21 15.34
C LEU A 268 -0.33 10.48 16.75
N PRO A 269 0.06 9.43 17.51
CA PRO A 269 0.61 9.62 18.85
C PRO A 269 1.85 10.51 18.84
N ASN A 270 1.90 11.47 19.77
CA ASN A 270 3.02 12.40 19.96
C ASN A 270 3.34 13.25 18.71
N LEU A 271 2.32 13.59 17.93
CA LEU A 271 2.41 14.51 16.81
C LEU A 271 1.20 15.46 16.86
N SER A 272 1.45 16.76 17.03
CA SER A 272 0.37 17.74 16.98
C SER A 272 -0.15 17.90 15.54
N THR A 273 -1.39 18.39 15.39
CA THR A 273 -1.97 18.67 14.07
C THR A 273 -1.11 19.66 13.25
N ALA A 274 -0.49 20.64 13.91
CA ALA A 274 0.41 21.59 13.23
C ALA A 274 1.65 20.89 12.67
N GLU A 275 2.34 20.08 13.48
CA GLU A 275 3.50 19.31 13.02
C GLU A 275 3.14 18.30 11.93
N TYR A 276 1.96 17.67 12.03
CA TYR A 276 1.47 16.79 10.97
C TYR A 276 1.26 17.54 9.65
N ASN A 277 0.63 18.71 9.70
CA ASN A 277 0.40 19.53 8.52
C ASN A 277 1.70 20.05 7.91
N ASP A 278 2.70 20.39 8.73
CA ASP A 278 4.03 20.78 8.26
C ASP A 278 4.75 19.62 7.54
N LEU A 279 4.58 18.39 8.03
CA LEU A 279 5.20 17.20 7.43
C LEU A 279 4.50 16.76 6.14
N MET A 280 3.17 16.71 6.12
CA MET A 280 2.39 16.13 5.02
C MET A 280 1.97 17.17 3.97
N GLY A 281 1.84 18.42 4.36
CA GLY A 281 1.39 19.52 3.52
C GLY A 281 -0.13 19.54 3.27
N PRO A 282 -0.68 20.68 2.79
CA PRO A 282 -2.12 20.91 2.58
C PRO A 282 -2.73 20.08 1.43
N ALA A 283 -1.90 19.43 0.62
CA ALA A 283 -2.33 18.58 -0.48
C ALA A 283 -2.61 17.13 -0.04
N TYR A 284 -2.17 16.73 1.15
CA TYR A 284 -2.49 15.42 1.70
C TYR A 284 -3.87 15.44 2.37
N VAL A 285 -4.70 14.45 2.04
CA VAL A 285 -6.08 14.28 2.52
C VAL A 285 -6.16 12.92 3.17
N TYR A 286 -6.64 12.88 4.41
CA TYR A 286 -6.85 11.63 5.14
C TYR A 286 -8.34 11.27 5.13
N HIS A 287 -8.65 10.15 4.50
CA HIS A 287 -9.97 9.53 4.55
C HIS A 287 -9.95 8.40 5.59
N PRO A 288 -10.80 8.43 6.63
CA PRO A 288 -10.78 7.40 7.66
C PRO A 288 -11.35 6.07 7.16
N HIS A 289 -12.22 6.11 6.14
CA HIS A 289 -12.90 4.95 5.56
C HIS A 289 -13.69 4.10 6.58
N THR A 290 -14.06 4.66 7.74
CA THR A 290 -14.78 3.98 8.81
C THR A 290 -16.31 3.96 8.61
N SER A 291 -16.82 4.79 7.70
CA SER A 291 -18.26 4.92 7.42
C SER A 291 -18.52 5.23 5.93
N GLU A 292 -19.77 5.02 5.50
CA GLU A 292 -20.24 5.38 4.15
C GLU A 292 -21.30 6.48 4.22
N GLN A 293 -21.07 7.56 3.47
CA GLN A 293 -22.03 8.62 3.23
C GLN A 293 -22.71 8.37 1.88
N LYS A 294 -23.82 7.62 1.87
CA LYS A 294 -24.57 7.33 0.65
C LYS A 294 -25.02 8.63 -0.04
N LEU A 295 -25.06 8.63 -1.36
CA LEU A 295 -25.46 9.79 -2.17
C LEU A 295 -26.92 9.65 -2.58
N ALA A 296 -27.68 10.74 -2.54
CA ALA A 296 -28.98 10.83 -3.19
C ALA A 296 -28.82 11.20 -4.67
N LYS A 297 -29.83 10.84 -5.48
CA LYS A 297 -29.89 11.23 -6.89
C LYS A 297 -29.82 12.76 -7.05
N GLY A 298 -28.92 13.23 -7.91
CA GLY A 298 -28.70 14.65 -8.20
C GLY A 298 -28.04 15.43 -7.06
N GLU A 299 -27.69 14.78 -5.94
CA GLU A 299 -26.99 15.42 -4.84
C GLU A 299 -25.57 15.76 -5.29
N ILE A 300 -25.22 17.05 -5.20
CA ILE A 300 -23.85 17.51 -5.42
C ILE A 300 -23.07 17.31 -4.12
N VAL A 301 -22.03 16.49 -4.18
CA VAL A 301 -21.11 16.25 -3.08
C VAL A 301 -19.72 16.81 -3.38
N GLU A 302 -19.03 17.25 -2.35
CA GLU A 302 -17.63 17.63 -2.42
C GLU A 302 -16.73 16.42 -2.22
N LEU A 303 -15.76 16.24 -3.12
CA LEU A 303 -14.73 15.21 -3.06
C LEU A 303 -13.37 15.88 -3.01
N GLU A 304 -12.63 15.67 -1.91
CA GLU A 304 -11.20 15.99 -1.85
C GLU A 304 -10.41 14.69 -2.02
N MET A 305 -9.36 14.72 -2.85
CA MET A 305 -8.55 13.53 -3.10
C MET A 305 -7.09 13.92 -3.30
N SER A 306 -6.20 13.27 -2.54
CA SER A 306 -4.78 13.29 -2.83
C SER A 306 -4.46 12.38 -4.02
N LEU A 307 -3.66 12.90 -4.93
CA LEU A 307 -3.02 12.11 -5.96
C LEU A 307 -1.68 11.61 -5.41
N TRP A 308 -1.23 10.46 -5.89
CA TRP A 308 0.08 9.97 -5.52
C TRP A 308 1.18 11.01 -5.79
N PRO A 309 2.26 11.01 -5.00
CA PRO A 309 3.39 11.89 -5.23
C PRO A 309 3.85 11.86 -6.69
N GLY A 310 3.96 13.03 -7.30
CA GLY A 310 4.47 13.23 -8.65
C GLY A 310 5.86 13.87 -8.65
N GLY A 311 6.63 13.58 -9.69
CA GLY A 311 7.90 14.24 -10.00
C GLY A 311 7.99 14.41 -11.50
N ILE A 312 7.54 15.55 -12.03
CA ILE A 312 7.42 15.76 -13.47
C ILE A 312 8.08 17.07 -13.87
N VAL A 313 8.85 17.05 -14.95
CA VAL A 313 9.39 18.24 -15.60
C VAL A 313 8.47 18.67 -16.74
N PHE A 314 8.12 19.94 -16.80
CA PHE A 314 7.44 20.61 -17.91
C PHE A 314 8.34 21.68 -18.50
N ASP A 315 8.62 21.60 -19.80
CA ASP A 315 9.24 22.68 -20.55
C ASP A 315 8.21 23.73 -20.95
N ALA A 316 8.68 24.97 -21.20
CA ALA A 316 7.82 26.02 -21.73
C ALA A 316 7.08 25.57 -23.00
N GLY A 317 5.76 25.72 -22.97
CA GLY A 317 4.83 25.32 -24.02
C GLY A 317 4.23 23.93 -23.86
N GLU A 318 4.71 23.10 -22.93
CA GLU A 318 4.07 21.84 -22.54
C GLU A 318 2.89 22.09 -21.59
N ALA A 319 2.08 21.06 -21.36
CA ALA A 319 0.88 21.21 -20.55
C ALA A 319 0.68 20.05 -19.58
N MET A 320 -0.01 20.34 -18.47
CA MET A 320 -0.57 19.36 -17.55
C MET A 320 -2.07 19.23 -17.84
N ARG A 321 -2.57 18.00 -17.91
CA ARG A 321 -3.99 17.70 -18.07
C ARG A 321 -4.49 16.86 -16.91
N LEU A 322 -5.45 17.39 -16.15
CA LEU A 322 -6.25 16.65 -15.19
C LEU A 322 -7.32 15.87 -15.96
N GLU A 323 -7.40 14.56 -15.77
CA GLU A 323 -8.47 13.71 -16.30
C GLU A 323 -9.28 13.13 -15.15
N VAL A 324 -10.61 13.18 -15.26
CA VAL A 324 -11.57 12.62 -14.32
C VAL A 324 -12.37 11.54 -15.04
N LYS A 325 -12.32 10.30 -14.57
CA LYS A 325 -12.88 9.13 -15.24
C LYS A 325 -13.68 8.24 -14.29
N GLY A 326 -14.60 7.46 -14.85
CA GLY A 326 -15.34 6.40 -14.15
C GLY A 326 -14.60 5.06 -14.08
N GLY A 327 -13.46 4.94 -14.79
CA GLY A 327 -12.62 3.75 -14.80
C GLY A 327 -11.14 4.08 -14.58
N GLN A 328 -10.36 3.04 -14.26
CA GLN A 328 -8.93 3.13 -13.96
C GLN A 328 -8.16 3.79 -15.15
N PRO A 329 -7.53 4.97 -14.95
CA PRO A 329 -6.92 5.74 -16.04
C PRO A 329 -5.42 5.44 -16.23
N ILE A 330 -4.86 4.54 -15.42
CA ILE A 330 -3.46 4.13 -15.47
C ILE A 330 -3.30 2.77 -16.17
N LEU A 331 -2.08 2.49 -16.62
CA LEU A 331 -1.75 1.22 -17.28
C LEU A 331 -1.80 0.05 -16.29
N PRO A 332 -2.16 -1.16 -16.75
CA PRO A 332 -2.15 -2.34 -15.90
C PRO A 332 -0.71 -2.71 -15.49
N GLU A 333 -0.54 -3.28 -14.30
CA GLU A 333 0.78 -3.76 -13.84
C GLU A 333 1.31 -4.91 -14.71
N PHE A 334 0.43 -5.81 -15.12
CA PHE A 334 0.77 -7.00 -15.88
C PHE A 334 -0.11 -7.11 -17.12
N GLU A 335 0.48 -7.66 -18.19
CA GLU A 335 -0.26 -7.95 -19.41
C GLU A 335 -1.38 -8.96 -19.13
N GLY A 336 -2.59 -8.70 -19.64
CA GLY A 336 -3.76 -9.54 -19.41
C GLY A 336 -4.61 -9.14 -18.20
N LEU A 337 -4.16 -8.26 -17.30
CA LEU A 337 -5.01 -7.72 -16.23
C LEU A 337 -6.21 -6.95 -16.78
N GLU A 338 -6.06 -6.33 -17.95
CA GLU A 338 -7.16 -5.70 -18.69
C GLU A 338 -8.23 -6.71 -19.15
N ARG A 339 -7.90 -8.00 -19.23
CA ARG A 339 -8.80 -9.10 -19.63
C ARG A 339 -9.37 -9.88 -18.44
N VAL A 340 -8.81 -9.70 -17.24
CA VAL A 340 -8.99 -10.60 -16.08
C VAL A 340 -9.79 -9.95 -14.94
N TRP A 341 -10.60 -8.94 -15.21
CA TRP A 341 -11.79 -8.66 -14.37
C TRP A 341 -12.91 -9.71 -14.58
N ARG A 342 -12.50 -10.99 -14.63
CA ARG A 342 -13.25 -12.17 -14.23
C ARG A 342 -12.36 -12.92 -13.25
N GLY A 343 -12.81 -13.00 -12.01
CA GLY A 343 -12.03 -13.42 -10.86
C GLY A 343 -11.16 -14.67 -11.04
N ARG A 344 -9.92 -14.50 -10.57
CA ARG A 344 -9.03 -15.44 -9.87
C ARG A 344 -8.87 -16.85 -10.45
N LEU A 345 -7.65 -17.12 -10.90
CA LEU A 345 -7.05 -18.45 -10.79
C LEU A 345 -6.71 -18.68 -9.30
N GLU A 346 -7.58 -19.38 -8.58
CA GLU A 346 -7.16 -20.10 -7.37
C GLU A 346 -6.47 -21.38 -7.84
N ALA A 347 -5.13 -21.39 -7.83
CA ALA A 347 -4.40 -22.64 -7.93
C ALA A 347 -4.59 -23.38 -6.58
N ASN A 348 -5.48 -24.37 -6.57
CA ASN A 348 -5.67 -25.24 -5.41
C ASN A 348 -4.37 -26.02 -5.14
N ILE A 349 -3.73 -25.78 -3.99
CA ILE A 349 -2.67 -26.66 -3.48
C ILE A 349 -3.31 -28.01 -3.17
N ARG A 350 -3.06 -29.02 -4.02
CA ARG A 350 -3.57 -30.38 -3.81
C ARG A 350 -2.51 -31.23 -3.13
N LEU A 351 -2.59 -31.34 -1.81
CA LEU A 351 -1.75 -32.27 -1.07
C LEU A 351 -2.50 -33.59 -0.83
N ARG A 352 -1.93 -34.71 -1.31
CA ARG A 352 -2.39 -36.05 -0.93
C ARG A 352 -1.39 -36.60 0.09
N THR A 353 -1.84 -36.77 1.33
CA THR A 353 -1.07 -37.46 2.37
C THR A 353 -1.37 -38.96 2.37
N GLY A 354 -0.32 -39.76 2.54
CA GLY A 354 -0.40 -41.19 2.83
C GLY A 354 -0.37 -41.47 4.35
N PRO A 355 -0.69 -42.70 4.76
CA PRO A 355 -0.73 -43.10 6.18
C PRO A 355 0.64 -43.04 6.88
N ASP A 356 1.74 -43.00 6.14
CA ASP A 356 3.11 -42.95 6.66
C ASP A 356 3.77 -41.56 6.55
N ASP A 357 3.04 -40.55 6.07
CA ASP A 357 3.57 -39.20 5.90
C ASP A 357 3.66 -38.49 7.26
N THR A 358 4.88 -38.14 7.67
CA THR A 358 5.13 -37.35 8.88
C THR A 358 4.92 -35.85 8.61
N LEU A 359 4.71 -35.06 9.67
CA LEU A 359 4.59 -33.61 9.57
C LEU A 359 5.80 -32.96 8.87
N GLU A 360 7.00 -33.47 9.15
CA GLU A 360 8.25 -33.04 8.51
C GLU A 360 8.26 -33.33 7.00
N PHE A 361 7.78 -34.52 6.61
CA PHE A 361 7.69 -34.90 5.19
C PHE A 361 6.66 -34.05 4.43
N VAL A 362 5.52 -33.74 5.06
CA VAL A 362 4.49 -32.86 4.49
C VAL A 362 5.01 -31.42 4.36
N ALA A 363 5.73 -30.92 5.36
CA ALA A 363 6.33 -29.59 5.33
C ALA A 363 7.38 -29.46 4.22
N LEU A 364 8.23 -30.47 4.03
CA LEU A 364 9.20 -30.52 2.95
C LEU A 364 8.54 -30.52 1.57
N LYS A 365 7.44 -31.28 1.38
CA LYS A 365 6.70 -31.28 0.11
C LYS A 365 6.04 -29.93 -0.19
N LEU A 366 5.43 -29.29 0.81
CA LEU A 366 4.86 -27.94 0.66
C LEU A 366 5.93 -26.91 0.33
N GLN A 367 7.09 -26.98 1.00
CA GLN A 367 8.22 -26.11 0.72
C GLN A 367 8.77 -26.33 -0.70
N GLN A 368 8.88 -27.58 -1.15
CA GLN A 368 9.38 -27.89 -2.48
C GLN A 368 8.41 -27.42 -3.57
N GLN A 369 7.10 -27.62 -3.37
CA GLN A 369 6.08 -27.09 -4.26
C GLN A 369 6.13 -25.55 -4.29
N PHE A 370 6.29 -24.89 -3.15
CA PHE A 370 6.46 -23.44 -3.07
C PHE A 370 7.73 -22.93 -3.80
N ILE A 371 8.84 -23.67 -3.72
CA ILE A 371 10.09 -23.37 -4.45
C ILE A 371 9.91 -23.58 -5.96
N GLU A 372 9.12 -24.57 -6.37
CA GLU A 372 8.79 -24.82 -7.78
C GLU A 372 7.82 -23.75 -8.32
N ASP A 373 6.78 -23.41 -7.58
CA ASP A 373 5.80 -22.38 -7.94
C ASP A 373 6.46 -20.98 -8.00
N SER A 374 7.36 -20.66 -7.06
CA SER A 374 8.11 -19.38 -7.08
C SER A 374 9.09 -19.25 -8.25
N ALA A 375 9.44 -20.35 -8.93
CA ALA A 375 10.19 -20.30 -10.18
C ALA A 375 9.33 -19.84 -11.38
N HIS A 376 8.00 -19.91 -11.25
CA HIS A 376 7.04 -19.42 -12.22
C HIS A 376 6.56 -17.99 -11.94
N ASP A 377 6.69 -17.53 -10.69
CA ASP A 377 6.30 -16.18 -10.30
C ASP A 377 7.34 -15.10 -10.65
N TYR A 378 8.65 -15.33 -10.49
CA TYR A 378 9.68 -14.34 -10.89
C TYR A 378 11.11 -14.93 -11.06
N ALA A 379 11.87 -14.42 -12.02
CA ALA A 379 13.28 -14.78 -12.23
C ALA A 379 14.17 -14.22 -11.10
N GLY A 380 14.75 -15.09 -10.28
CA GLY A 380 15.67 -14.72 -9.17
C GLY A 380 15.11 -15.01 -7.77
N MET A 381 13.78 -15.04 -7.61
CA MET A 381 13.11 -15.39 -6.34
C MET A 381 13.52 -16.79 -5.86
N ARG A 382 13.60 -17.73 -6.81
CA ARG A 382 14.03 -19.12 -6.58
C ARG A 382 15.42 -19.21 -5.94
N GLU A 383 16.38 -18.41 -6.39
CA GLU A 383 17.77 -18.46 -5.89
C GLU A 383 17.92 -17.79 -4.52
N ILE A 384 17.13 -16.74 -4.25
CA ILE A 384 17.03 -16.12 -2.92
C ILE A 384 16.42 -17.12 -1.92
N VAL A 385 15.32 -17.79 -2.28
CA VAL A 385 14.66 -18.78 -1.41
C VAL A 385 15.56 -19.99 -1.21
N ARG A 386 16.20 -20.52 -2.27
CA ARG A 386 17.17 -21.61 -2.17
C ARG A 386 18.34 -21.27 -1.25
N GLY A 387 18.94 -20.09 -1.42
CA GLY A 387 20.06 -19.62 -0.59
C GLY A 387 19.67 -19.40 0.88
N SER A 388 18.38 -19.12 1.12
CA SER A 388 17.80 -18.97 2.46
C SER A 388 17.29 -20.28 3.07
N SER A 389 17.25 -21.38 2.30
CA SER A 389 16.71 -22.69 2.70
C SER A 389 17.72 -23.84 2.68
N THR A 390 19.00 -23.58 2.38
CA THR A 390 20.09 -24.55 2.62
C THR A 390 20.43 -24.55 4.10
N TRP A 391 19.69 -25.35 4.87
CA TRP A 391 19.87 -25.49 6.31
C TRP A 391 21.02 -26.45 6.64
N LEU A 392 21.81 -26.14 7.67
CA LEU A 392 22.68 -27.12 8.31
C LEU A 392 21.82 -28.23 8.92
N LYS A 393 22.32 -29.47 8.87
CA LYS A 393 21.64 -30.63 9.46
C LYS A 393 21.48 -30.40 10.97
N GLY A 394 20.25 -30.20 11.45
CA GLY A 394 19.92 -29.91 12.85
C GLY A 394 19.43 -28.49 13.17
N ALA A 395 19.06 -27.69 12.16
CA ALA A 395 18.33 -26.44 12.41
C ALA A 395 16.90 -26.75 12.90
N GLU A 396 16.68 -26.67 14.21
CA GLU A 396 15.36 -26.68 14.82
C GLU A 396 14.88 -25.23 14.93
N ASP A 397 13.85 -24.91 14.15
CA ASP A 397 12.96 -23.73 14.24
C ASP A 397 13.27 -22.51 13.32
N PHE A 398 12.54 -22.46 12.18
CA PHE A 398 11.95 -21.21 11.67
C PHE A 398 10.77 -21.50 10.72
N GLY A 399 9.58 -21.01 11.07
CA GLY A 399 8.36 -21.15 10.27
C GLY A 399 7.92 -19.84 9.60
N TRP A 400 7.50 -19.93 8.34
CA TRP A 400 6.68 -18.91 7.67
C TRP A 400 5.24 -19.06 8.14
N ARG A 401 4.60 -18.00 8.66
CA ARG A 401 3.16 -17.99 8.93
C ARG A 401 2.39 -17.46 7.72
N MET A 402 1.76 -18.37 6.98
CA MET A 402 0.50 -18.08 6.30
C MET A 402 -0.61 -18.18 7.34
N ALA A 403 -1.25 -17.04 7.65
CA ALA A 403 -2.43 -17.03 8.50
C ALA A 403 -3.60 -17.66 7.75
N VAL A 404 -4.01 -18.87 8.14
CA VAL A 404 -5.34 -19.39 7.83
C VAL A 404 -6.12 -19.36 9.14
N GLN A 405 -6.98 -18.36 9.29
CA GLN A 405 -8.09 -18.45 10.24
C GLN A 405 -9.06 -19.49 9.69
N GLN A 406 -9.33 -20.53 10.48
CA GLN A 406 -10.53 -21.35 10.30
C GLN A 406 -11.31 -21.41 11.61
N GLU A 407 -12.63 -21.50 11.44
CA GLU A 407 -13.68 -21.37 12.45
C GLU A 407 -13.56 -22.34 13.63
N GLU A 408 -14.20 -21.92 14.71
CA GLU A 408 -14.28 -22.54 16.03
C GLU A 408 -14.70 -24.02 15.99
N VAL A 409 -13.73 -24.92 16.08
CA VAL A 409 -13.97 -26.30 16.48
C VAL A 409 -13.27 -26.54 17.82
N HIS A 410 -13.99 -26.34 18.92
CA HIS A 410 -13.44 -26.42 20.29
C HIS A 410 -13.03 -27.84 20.73
N ASN A 411 -13.32 -28.87 19.94
CA ASN A 411 -12.85 -30.24 20.16
C ASN A 411 -12.46 -30.90 18.85
N PHE A 412 -11.20 -31.32 18.71
CA PHE A 412 -10.73 -32.09 17.56
C PHE A 412 -9.93 -33.30 18.02
N GLU A 413 -9.90 -34.32 17.17
CA GLU A 413 -9.11 -35.53 17.37
C GLU A 413 -7.82 -35.41 16.56
N PHE A 414 -6.67 -35.48 17.23
CA PHE A 414 -5.37 -35.42 16.59
C PHE A 414 -4.58 -36.66 17.00
N LEU A 415 -4.13 -37.42 16.01
CA LEU A 415 -3.43 -38.69 16.19
C LEU A 415 -4.18 -39.66 17.13
N GLY A 416 -5.50 -39.76 16.96
CA GLY A 416 -6.35 -40.71 17.69
C GLY A 416 -6.57 -40.36 19.18
N LYS A 417 -6.19 -39.16 19.63
CA LYS A 417 -6.50 -38.67 20.97
C LYS A 417 -7.38 -37.42 20.91
N LYS A 418 -8.40 -37.38 21.77
CA LYS A 418 -9.28 -36.22 21.95
C LYS A 418 -8.52 -35.10 22.64
N ASN A 419 -8.39 -33.96 21.97
CA ASN A 419 -7.79 -32.75 22.52
C ASN A 419 -8.89 -31.68 22.69
N ARG A 420 -8.74 -30.84 23.72
CA ARG A 420 -9.63 -29.70 23.97
C ARG A 420 -8.81 -28.42 24.06
N ILE A 421 -9.21 -27.38 23.33
CA ILE A 421 -8.70 -26.03 23.54
C ILE A 421 -9.57 -25.40 24.64
N SER A 422 -8.93 -24.93 25.73
CA SER A 422 -9.63 -24.14 26.75
C SER A 422 -9.16 -22.70 26.64
N VAL A 423 -10.08 -21.76 26.44
CA VAL A 423 -9.80 -20.32 26.51
C VAL A 423 -10.11 -19.86 27.92
N PHE A 424 -9.19 -19.10 28.53
CA PHE A 424 -9.42 -18.41 29.79
C PHE A 424 -9.34 -16.92 29.49
N GLU A 425 -10.45 -16.20 29.69
CA GLU A 425 -10.51 -14.74 29.57
C GLU A 425 -10.43 -14.15 30.98
N HIS A 426 -9.54 -13.17 31.17
CA HIS A 426 -9.62 -12.23 32.28
C HIS A 426 -9.21 -10.83 31.81
N ASP A 427 -9.69 -9.83 32.55
CA ASP A 427 -9.80 -8.42 32.17
C ASP A 427 -8.44 -7.73 31.88
N PHE A 428 -8.41 -6.92 30.83
CA PHE A 428 -7.25 -6.17 30.28
C PHE A 428 -6.67 -5.12 31.27
N LEU A 429 -5.40 -4.65 31.31
CA LEU A 429 -4.26 -4.33 30.38
C LEU A 429 -2.91 -4.42 31.19
N PRO A 430 -1.64 -4.30 30.68
CA PRO A 430 -1.16 -3.80 29.37
C PRO A 430 -0.09 -4.69 28.65
N ARG A 431 0.21 -4.33 27.39
CA ARG A 431 1.00 -5.10 26.41
C ARG A 431 2.44 -5.46 26.82
N SER A 432 2.85 -6.71 26.57
CA SER A 432 4.14 -7.05 25.92
C SER A 432 4.22 -8.56 25.58
N ARG A 433 4.18 -8.88 24.27
CA ARG A 433 4.45 -10.17 23.57
C ARG A 433 3.97 -11.49 24.21
N SER A 434 3.28 -12.34 23.44
CA SER A 434 3.23 -13.77 23.75
C SER A 434 4.58 -14.43 23.41
N GLU A 435 5.40 -14.62 24.43
CA GLU A 435 6.49 -15.59 24.41
C GLU A 435 5.93 -16.94 24.86
N ILE A 436 6.22 -18.01 24.12
CA ILE A 436 5.95 -19.37 24.59
C ILE A 436 7.09 -19.75 25.53
N TYR A 437 6.82 -19.76 26.83
CA TYR A 437 7.70 -20.41 27.79
C TYR A 437 7.32 -21.89 27.89
N ALA A 438 8.19 -22.76 27.37
CA ALA A 438 8.16 -24.17 27.73
C ALA A 438 8.99 -24.34 29.01
N THR A 439 8.34 -24.43 30.17
CA THR A 439 8.99 -25.00 31.36
C THR A 439 8.52 -26.44 31.48
N PRO A 440 9.39 -27.44 31.24
CA PRO A 440 9.04 -28.83 31.49
C PRO A 440 8.79 -29.00 33.00
N LYS A 441 7.58 -29.38 33.40
CA LYS A 441 7.41 -30.11 34.65
C LYS A 441 7.25 -31.57 34.31
N ASP A 442 8.27 -32.33 34.68
CA ASP A 442 8.27 -33.78 34.65
C ASP A 442 7.17 -34.29 35.60
N VAL A 443 6.11 -34.89 35.05
CA VAL A 443 5.06 -35.56 35.84
C VAL A 443 5.36 -37.05 35.85
N THR A 444 6.44 -37.43 36.53
CA THR A 444 6.62 -38.79 37.05
C THR A 444 6.39 -38.89 38.57
N ALA A 445 5.84 -37.85 39.19
CA ALA A 445 5.39 -37.89 40.58
C ALA A 445 3.86 -38.08 40.67
N ARG A 446 3.43 -39.26 41.14
CA ARG A 446 2.03 -39.57 41.50
C ARG A 446 1.51 -38.61 42.59
N PRO A 447 0.24 -38.18 42.54
CA PRO A 447 -0.40 -37.53 43.67
C PRO A 447 -0.64 -38.54 44.81
N PRO A 448 -0.46 -38.17 46.09
CA PRO A 448 -0.92 -39.01 47.20
C PRO A 448 -2.45 -39.04 47.26
N ALA A 449 -2.98 -40.21 47.60
CA ALA A 449 -4.40 -40.49 47.73
C ALA A 449 -5.09 -39.54 48.73
N ARG A 450 -6.19 -38.90 48.32
CA ARG A 450 -7.13 -38.28 49.26
C ARG A 450 -8.30 -39.23 49.47
N ASN A 451 -8.35 -39.79 50.68
CA ASN A 451 -9.55 -40.38 51.27
C ASN A 451 -10.67 -39.34 51.30
N LEU A 452 -11.87 -39.76 50.91
CA LEU A 452 -13.11 -39.08 51.28
C LEU A 452 -13.38 -39.38 52.76
N GLY A 453 -13.06 -38.41 53.62
CA GLY A 453 -13.56 -38.30 54.98
C GLY A 453 -14.68 -37.27 55.00
N SER A 454 -15.82 -37.71 55.51
CA SER A 454 -17.06 -36.99 55.77
C SER A 454 -16.91 -35.75 56.66
N GLY A 455 -17.76 -34.76 56.39
CA GLY A 455 -18.56 -34.15 57.45
C GLY A 455 -18.08 -32.81 57.99
N GLU A 456 -19.03 -31.89 57.96
CA GLU A 456 -19.27 -30.80 58.90
C GLU A 456 -18.67 -29.41 58.61
N SER A 457 -19.66 -28.51 58.55
CA SER A 457 -19.64 -27.08 58.71
C SER A 457 -19.01 -26.65 60.03
N ASP A 458 -18.52 -25.42 60.04
CA ASP A 458 -18.78 -24.35 61.03
C ASP A 458 -17.60 -23.36 60.90
N LEU A 459 -17.85 -22.11 60.49
CA LEU A 459 -18.19 -20.97 61.36
C LEU A 459 -17.13 -20.72 62.45
N GLU A 460 -16.74 -19.44 62.55
CA GLU A 460 -16.14 -18.80 63.73
C GLU A 460 -14.69 -19.22 64.06
N ASP A 461 -13.84 -18.39 64.67
CA ASP A 461 -13.86 -16.96 64.91
C ASP A 461 -12.40 -16.52 65.17
N THR A 462 -12.21 -15.23 64.99
CA THR A 462 -11.28 -14.30 65.62
C THR A 462 -10.06 -14.77 66.44
N ASP A 463 -8.97 -14.10 66.10
CA ASP A 463 -7.86 -13.64 66.92
C ASP A 463 -8.05 -13.59 68.45
N ALA A 464 -6.99 -14.07 69.11
CA ALA A 464 -6.33 -13.54 70.31
C ALA A 464 -7.19 -13.07 71.50
N GLY A 465 -7.14 -13.85 72.59
CA GLY A 465 -7.51 -13.35 73.92
C GLY A 465 -6.48 -12.37 74.47
N PHE A 466 -6.94 -11.16 74.82
CA PHE A 466 -6.60 -10.37 76.01
C PHE A 466 -7.39 -9.06 75.99
N GLY A 467 -8.22 -8.83 77.02
CA GLY A 467 -8.74 -7.50 77.40
C GLY A 467 -10.24 -7.33 77.33
#